data_AF-A0A1T4QQH4-F1
#
_entry.id   AF-A0A1T4QQH4-F1
#
_cell.length_a   1.000
_cell.length_b   1.000
_cell.length_c   1.000
_cell.angle_alpha   90.00
_cell.angle_beta   90.00
_cell.angle_gamma   90.00
#
_symmetry.space_group_name_H-M   'P 1'
#
loop_
_entity.id
_entity.type
_entity.pdbx_description
1 polymer ?
#
loop_
_entity_poly.entity_id
_entity_poly.type
_entity_poly.pdbx_seq_one_letter_code
_entity_poly.pdbx_strand_id
1 'polypeptide(L)'
;MNKYYFDNLFGFADIVKATETYKMACEYMAKTEVYDRTLTDARSPWDKTEAFIDISPRIRHFSRVYADNLRKYYKELCGGSWQPIQEEIIKHSKYSAQQWIDEYNRLIGKSEEEEGIVRMGKKNSI
;
A
#
# COMPACT_ATOMS: atom_id res chain seq x y z
N MET A 1 -27.36 28.09 1.61
CA MET A 1 -26.35 27.03 1.75
C MET A 1 -25.38 27.18 0.58
N ASN A 2 -24.10 27.45 0.85
CA ASN A 2 -23.17 28.03 -0.14
C ASN A 2 -22.53 26.91 -1.00
N LYS A 3 -22.62 27.02 -2.33
CA LYS A 3 -22.13 26.03 -3.31
C LYS A 3 -20.65 25.67 -3.11
N TYR A 4 -19.86 26.63 -2.64
CA TYR A 4 -18.44 26.47 -2.30
C TYR A 4 -18.13 25.47 -1.16
N TYR A 5 -19.08 25.17 -0.27
CA TYR A 5 -18.88 24.15 0.77
C TYR A 5 -19.05 22.72 0.23
N PHE A 6 -19.89 22.52 -0.79
CA PHE A 6 -20.10 21.20 -1.40
C PHE A 6 -18.98 20.81 -2.35
N ASP A 7 -18.48 21.76 -3.15
CA ASP A 7 -17.38 21.51 -4.09
C ASP A 7 -16.05 21.19 -3.36
N ASN A 8 -15.81 21.80 -2.18
CA ASN A 8 -14.66 21.47 -1.33
C ASN A 8 -14.77 20.11 -0.63
N LEU A 9 -15.98 19.64 -0.31
CA LEU A 9 -16.17 18.34 0.33
C LEU A 9 -15.86 17.19 -0.63
N PHE A 10 -16.23 17.33 -1.91
CA PHE A 10 -15.93 16.37 -2.96
C PHE A 10 -14.44 16.29 -3.25
N GLY A 11 -13.76 17.44 -3.39
CA GLY A 11 -12.32 17.48 -3.60
C GLY A 11 -11.52 16.88 -2.42
N PHE A 12 -11.97 17.11 -1.18
CA PHE A 12 -11.32 16.54 0.00
C PHE A 12 -11.54 15.02 0.10
N ALA A 13 -12.74 14.53 -0.19
CA ALA A 13 -13.02 13.09 -0.21
C ALA A 13 -12.22 12.37 -1.30
N ASP A 14 -12.05 12.99 -2.47
CA ASP A 14 -11.25 12.44 -3.56
C ASP A 14 -9.75 12.46 -3.24
N ILE A 15 -9.25 13.50 -2.57
CA ILE A 15 -7.87 13.55 -2.06
C ILE A 15 -7.64 12.48 -1.00
N VAL A 16 -8.54 12.36 -0.02
CA VAL A 16 -8.44 11.34 1.04
C VAL A 16 -8.51 9.95 0.42
N LYS A 17 -9.45 9.70 -0.49
CA LYS A 17 -9.57 8.41 -1.19
C LYS A 17 -8.34 8.10 -2.03
N ALA A 18 -7.76 9.08 -2.74
CA ALA A 18 -6.51 8.92 -3.48
C ALA A 18 -5.32 8.61 -2.54
N THR A 19 -5.29 9.21 -1.34
CA THR A 19 -4.29 8.86 -0.33
C THR A 19 -4.48 7.46 0.24
N GLU A 20 -5.72 7.00 0.38
CA GLU A 20 -6.02 5.64 0.85
C GLU A 20 -5.69 4.57 -0.20
N THR A 21 -5.99 4.80 -1.48
CA THR A 21 -5.63 3.85 -2.56
C THR A 21 -4.12 3.77 -2.74
N TYR A 22 -3.40 4.89 -2.60
CA TYR A 22 -1.94 4.88 -2.61
C TYR A 22 -1.35 4.12 -1.42
N LYS A 23 -1.89 4.30 -0.21
CA LYS A 23 -1.50 3.53 0.98
C LYS A 23 -1.71 2.03 0.77
N MET A 24 -2.86 1.63 0.24
CA MET A 24 -3.16 0.22 -0.05
C MET A 24 -2.23 -0.35 -1.13
N ALA A 25 -1.88 0.42 -2.16
CA ALA A 25 -0.89 0.02 -3.15
C ALA A 25 0.49 -0.22 -2.52
N CYS A 26 0.96 0.71 -1.69
CA CYS A 26 2.22 0.58 -0.98
C CYS A 26 2.23 -0.66 -0.08
N GLU A 27 1.17 -0.86 0.69
CA GLU A 27 1.05 -2.00 1.59
C GLU A 27 0.99 -3.33 0.83
N TYR A 28 0.21 -3.41 -0.25
CA TYR A 28 0.12 -4.61 -1.10
C TYR A 28 1.49 -4.99 -1.67
N MET A 29 2.21 -4.02 -2.25
CA MET A 29 3.53 -4.26 -2.84
C MET A 29 4.56 -4.63 -1.77
N ALA A 30 4.59 -3.90 -0.65
CA ALA A 30 5.51 -4.17 0.46
C ALA A 30 5.29 -5.56 1.07
N LYS A 31 4.03 -5.94 1.36
CA LYS A 31 3.73 -7.26 1.93
C LYS A 31 4.06 -8.40 0.98
N THR A 32 3.78 -8.23 -0.31
CA THR A 32 4.12 -9.24 -1.34
C THR A 32 5.63 -9.44 -1.41
N GLU A 33 6.40 -8.36 -1.49
CA GLU A 33 7.86 -8.44 -1.52
C GLU A 33 8.45 -9.04 -0.23
N VAL A 34 7.98 -8.62 0.94
CA VAL A 34 8.44 -9.18 2.22
C VAL A 34 8.17 -10.68 2.28
N TYR A 35 7.01 -11.13 1.83
CA TYR A 35 6.70 -12.56 1.73
C TYR A 35 7.62 -13.28 0.73
N ASP A 36 7.83 -12.72 -0.46
CA ASP A 36 8.69 -13.32 -1.48
C ASP A 36 10.14 -13.44 -1.01
N ARG A 37 10.64 -12.46 -0.24
CA ARG A 37 11.95 -12.54 0.44
C ARG A 37 12.05 -13.68 1.46
N THR A 38 10.93 -14.15 2.03
CA THR A 38 10.94 -15.36 2.88
C THR A 38 11.04 -16.65 2.08
N LEU A 39 10.67 -16.62 0.80
CA LEU A 39 10.69 -17.79 -0.09
C LEU A 39 12.04 -17.97 -0.78
N THR A 40 12.84 -16.90 -0.93
CA THR A 40 14.09 -16.93 -1.68
C THR A 40 15.06 -15.80 -1.32
N ASP A 41 16.36 -16.14 -1.26
CA ASP A 41 17.46 -15.17 -1.16
C ASP A 41 17.92 -14.65 -2.53
N ALA A 42 17.44 -15.24 -3.63
CA ALA A 42 17.77 -14.75 -4.97
C ALA A 42 17.17 -13.35 -5.19
N ARG A 43 17.91 -12.52 -5.93
CA ARG A 43 17.50 -11.15 -6.27
C ARG A 43 17.35 -10.98 -7.77
N SER A 44 16.39 -10.15 -8.17
CA SER A 44 16.11 -9.89 -9.57
C SER A 44 17.34 -9.26 -10.24
N PRO A 45 17.64 -9.62 -11.51
CA PRO A 45 18.73 -9.01 -12.25
C PRO A 45 18.46 -7.54 -12.61
N TRP A 46 17.20 -7.10 -12.55
CA TRP A 46 16.77 -5.75 -12.91
C TRP A 46 16.64 -4.84 -11.69
N ASP A 47 16.18 -5.38 -10.57
CA ASP A 47 16.12 -4.70 -9.27
C ASP A 47 16.75 -5.60 -8.21
N LYS A 48 17.95 -5.25 -7.74
CA LYS A 48 18.64 -6.03 -6.70
C LYS A 48 17.91 -6.06 -5.36
N THR A 49 16.91 -5.22 -5.18
CA THR A 49 16.06 -5.21 -3.98
C THR A 49 14.82 -6.09 -4.10
N GLU A 50 14.48 -6.56 -5.30
CA GLU A 50 13.33 -7.42 -5.58
C GLU A 50 13.72 -8.90 -5.39
N ALA A 51 12.88 -9.66 -4.70
CA ALA A 51 13.02 -11.10 -4.57
C ALA A 51 12.74 -11.81 -5.91
N PHE A 52 13.67 -12.66 -6.36
CA PHE A 52 13.52 -13.34 -7.65
C PHE A 52 12.71 -14.64 -7.55
N ILE A 53 11.41 -14.53 -7.79
CA ILE A 53 10.44 -15.64 -7.61
C ILE A 53 10.39 -16.66 -8.75
N ASP A 54 10.96 -16.34 -9.92
CA ASP A 54 10.91 -17.24 -11.10
C ASP A 54 11.95 -18.36 -11.06
N ILE A 55 12.68 -18.50 -9.95
CA ILE A 55 13.69 -19.52 -9.73
C ILE A 55 13.11 -20.94 -9.67
N SER A 56 11.85 -21.11 -9.25
CA SER A 56 11.19 -22.42 -9.28
C SER A 56 9.67 -22.32 -9.41
N PRO A 57 9.01 -23.31 -10.05
CA PRO A 57 7.55 -23.34 -10.12
C PRO A 57 6.85 -23.34 -8.76
N ARG A 58 7.49 -23.92 -7.73
CA ARG A 58 6.95 -23.97 -6.37
C ARG A 58 6.96 -22.59 -5.70
N ILE A 59 8.09 -21.88 -5.75
CA ILE A 59 8.22 -20.52 -5.18
C ILE A 59 7.23 -19.58 -5.88
N ARG A 60 7.20 -19.60 -7.21
CA ARG A 60 6.24 -18.82 -8.01
C ARG A 60 4.78 -19.13 -7.65
N HIS A 61 4.45 -20.39 -7.37
CA HIS A 61 3.12 -20.78 -6.93
C HIS A 61 2.77 -20.17 -5.56
N PHE A 62 3.66 -20.26 -4.58
CA PHE A 62 3.41 -19.70 -3.25
C PHE A 62 3.29 -18.17 -3.26
N SER A 63 4.20 -17.49 -3.96
CA SER A 63 4.14 -16.04 -4.18
C SER A 63 2.79 -15.63 -4.79
N ARG A 64 2.38 -16.29 -5.88
CA ARG A 64 1.10 -16.03 -6.54
C ARG A 64 -0.10 -16.24 -5.62
N VAL A 65 -0.16 -17.35 -4.88
CA VAL A 65 -1.28 -17.63 -3.96
C VAL A 65 -1.39 -16.55 -2.89
N TYR A 66 -0.25 -16.11 -2.34
CA TYR A 66 -0.22 -15.03 -1.36
C TYR A 66 -0.71 -13.70 -1.94
N ALA A 67 -0.17 -13.30 -3.09
CA ALA A 67 -0.57 -12.08 -3.80
C ALA A 67 -2.06 -12.10 -4.18
N ASP A 68 -2.58 -13.23 -4.67
CA ASP A 68 -4.00 -13.40 -5.02
C ASP A 68 -4.90 -13.24 -3.79
N ASN A 69 -4.49 -13.71 -2.62
CA ASN A 69 -5.23 -13.55 -1.38
C ASN A 69 -5.22 -12.10 -0.87
N LEU A 70 -4.06 -11.43 -0.89
CA LEU A 70 -3.98 -10.00 -0.57
C LEU A 70 -4.84 -9.17 -1.52
N ARG A 71 -4.76 -9.45 -2.82
CA ARG A 71 -5.55 -8.75 -3.84
C ARG A 71 -7.05 -8.86 -3.58
N LYS A 72 -7.55 -10.05 -3.19
CA LYS A 72 -8.96 -10.23 -2.80
C LYS A 72 -9.30 -9.36 -1.60
N TYR A 73 -8.48 -9.39 -0.54
CA TYR A 73 -8.68 -8.57 0.65
C TYR A 73 -8.80 -7.07 0.32
N TYR A 74 -7.84 -6.52 -0.42
CA TYR A 74 -7.86 -5.09 -0.78
C TYR A 74 -8.98 -4.73 -1.77
N LYS A 75 -9.33 -5.64 -2.68
CA LYS A 75 -10.47 -5.45 -3.58
C LYS A 75 -11.77 -5.25 -2.78
N GLU A 76 -11.98 -6.02 -1.72
CA GLU A 76 -13.15 -5.85 -0.84
C GLU A 76 -13.12 -4.49 -0.12
N LEU A 77 -11.95 -4.06 0.38
CA LEU A 77 -11.79 -2.73 1.00
C LEU A 77 -12.06 -1.57 0.02
N CYS A 78 -11.79 -1.76 -1.26
CA CYS A 78 -12.08 -0.79 -2.32
C CYS A 78 -13.47 -0.96 -2.94
N GLY A 79 -14.46 -1.44 -2.18
CA GLY A 79 -15.85 -1.56 -2.66
C GLY A 79 -16.00 -2.55 -3.83
N GLY A 80 -15.17 -3.58 -3.86
CA GLY A 80 -15.17 -4.63 -4.88
C GLY A 80 -14.35 -4.30 -6.14
N SER A 81 -13.60 -3.19 -6.18
CA SER A 81 -12.76 -2.84 -7.34
C SER A 81 -11.26 -2.85 -7.01
N TRP A 82 -10.48 -3.58 -7.83
CA TRP A 82 -9.00 -3.56 -7.77
C TRP A 82 -8.39 -2.38 -8.54
N GLN A 83 -9.16 -1.80 -9.47
CA GLN A 83 -8.66 -0.84 -10.43
C GLN A 83 -7.97 0.38 -9.78
N PRO A 84 -8.51 1.01 -8.71
CA PRO A 84 -7.87 2.18 -8.11
C PRO A 84 -6.47 1.88 -7.53
N ILE A 85 -6.29 0.70 -6.93
CA ILE A 85 -4.99 0.28 -6.39
C ILE A 85 -4.03 -0.03 -7.55
N GLN A 86 -4.53 -0.70 -8.59
CA GLN A 86 -3.74 -1.01 -9.77
C GLN A 86 -3.23 0.25 -10.48
N GLU A 87 -4.06 1.28 -10.58
CA GLU A 87 -3.68 2.57 -11.16
C GLU A 87 -2.54 3.23 -10.37
N GLU A 88 -2.56 3.18 -9.04
CA GLU A 88 -1.47 3.68 -8.21
C GLU A 88 -0.18 2.86 -8.38
N ILE A 89 -0.26 1.54 -8.51
CA ILE A 89 0.90 0.69 -8.81
C ILE A 89 1.50 1.05 -10.18
N ILE A 90 0.66 1.23 -11.21
CA ILE A 90 1.11 1.58 -12.57
C ILE A 90 1.77 2.96 -12.58
N LYS A 91 1.15 3.95 -11.92
CA LYS A 91 1.66 5.31 -11.78
C LYS A 91 3.05 5.36 -11.13
N HIS A 92 3.31 4.43 -10.21
CA HIS A 92 4.58 4.31 -9.50
C HIS A 92 5.40 3.09 -9.98
N SER A 93 5.24 2.68 -11.23
CA SER A 93 5.95 1.53 -11.82
C SER A 93 7.49 1.63 -11.81
N LYS A 94 8.05 2.81 -11.53
CA LYS A 94 9.49 3.03 -11.37
C LYS A 94 10.01 2.77 -9.95
N TYR A 95 9.12 2.50 -8.99
CA TYR A 95 9.55 2.16 -7.64
C TYR A 95 10.23 0.79 -7.62
N SER A 96 11.39 0.74 -7.00
CA SER A 96 12.01 -0.52 -6.58
C SER A 96 11.20 -1.22 -5.50
N ALA A 97 11.43 -2.51 -5.33
CA ALA A 97 10.86 -3.31 -4.26
C ALA A 97 11.15 -2.71 -2.87
N GLN A 98 12.36 -2.21 -2.64
CA GLN A 98 12.69 -1.52 -1.37
C GLN A 98 11.93 -0.20 -1.21
N GLN A 99 11.76 0.59 -2.28
CA GLN A 99 11.01 1.85 -2.20
C GLN A 99 9.54 1.62 -1.80
N TRP A 100 8.91 0.55 -2.28
CA TRP A 100 7.55 0.19 -1.84
C TRP A 100 7.48 -0.11 -0.33
N ILE A 101 8.48 -0.83 0.20
CA ILE A 101 8.58 -1.13 1.63
C ILE A 101 8.83 0.17 2.44
N ASP A 102 9.74 1.02 1.98
CA ASP A 102 10.08 2.26 2.66
C ASP A 102 8.88 3.23 2.71
N GLU A 103 8.14 3.36 1.61
CA GLU A 103 6.93 4.17 1.56
C GLU A 103 5.82 3.62 2.47
N TYR A 104 5.63 2.31 2.51
CA TYR A 104 4.69 1.68 3.45
C TYR A 104 5.06 2.00 4.91
N ASN A 105 6.34 1.82 5.27
CA ASN A 105 6.83 2.13 6.62
C ASN A 105 6.67 3.62 6.95
N ARG A 106 6.96 4.52 6.00
CA ARG A 106 6.75 5.97 6.16
C ARG A 106 5.29 6.31 6.41
N LEU A 107 4.36 5.63 5.74
CA LEU A 107 2.92 5.86 5.88
C LEU A 107 2.39 5.35 7.23
N ILE A 108 2.85 4.20 7.70
CA ILE A 108 2.50 3.70 9.04
C ILE A 108 3.07 4.60 10.14
N GLY A 109 4.35 4.98 10.05
CA GLY A 109 4.98 5.83 11.06
C GLY A 109 4.25 7.15 11.27
N LYS A 110 3.75 7.77 10.18
CA LYS A 110 2.90 8.97 10.27
C LYS A 110 1.57 8.71 10.99
N SER A 111 0.94 7.56 10.76
CA SER A 111 -0.33 7.23 11.42
C SER A 111 -0.16 7.02 12.93
N GLU A 112 0.95 6.41 13.36
CA GLU A 112 1.25 6.22 14.79
C GLU A 112 1.55 7.55 15.50
N GLU A 113 2.27 8.47 14.82
CA GLU A 113 2.54 9.82 15.33
C GLU A 113 1.25 10.65 15.47
N GLU A 114 0.37 10.64 14.46
CA GLU A 114 -0.92 11.33 14.46
C GLU A 114 -1.84 10.79 15.57
N GLU A 115 -1.92 9.46 15.74
CA GLU A 115 -2.66 8.84 16.85
C GLU A 115 -2.09 9.24 18.21
N GLY A 116 -0.77 9.30 18.34
CA GLY A 116 -0.09 9.75 19.56
C GLY A 116 -0.44 11.19 19.93
N ILE A 117 -0.46 12.10 18.95
CA ILE A 117 -0.86 13.51 19.15
C ILE A 117 -2.33 13.61 19.59
N VAL A 118 -3.24 12.86 18.96
CA VAL A 118 -4.66 12.84 19.35
C VAL A 118 -4.85 12.33 20.78
N ARG A 119 -4.09 11.31 21.19
CA ARG A 119 -4.14 10.78 22.56
C ARG A 119 -3.60 11.78 23.59
N MET A 120 -2.58 12.57 23.26
CA MET A 120 -2.05 13.62 24.14
C MET A 120 -2.98 14.85 24.21
N GLY A 121 -3.57 15.28 23.08
CA GLY A 121 -4.52 16.39 23.03
C GLY A 121 -5.79 16.15 23.85
N LYS A 122 -6.26 14.90 23.97
CA LYS A 122 -7.41 14.54 24.83
C LYS A 122 -7.10 14.54 26.33
N LYS A 123 -5.82 14.43 26.72
CA LYS A 123 -5.43 14.43 28.15
C LYS A 123 -5.26 15.82 28.75
N ASN A 124 -5.13 16.86 27.93
CA ASN A 124 -4.88 18.23 28.38
C ASN A 124 -6.15 19.12 28.42
N SER A 125 -7.34 18.52 28.29
CA SER A 125 -8.64 19.23 28.31
C SER A 125 -9.46 18.96 29.58
N ILE A 126 -8.80 18.76 30.72
CA ILE A 126 -9.45 18.61 32.04
C ILE A 126 -9.08 19.82 32.90
#